data_AF-W9DY61-F1
#
_entry.id   AF-W9DY61-F1
#
_cell.length_a   1.000
_cell.length_b   1.000
_cell.length_c   1.000
_cell.angle_alpha   90.00
_cell.angle_beta   90.00
_cell.angle_gamma   90.00
#
_symmetry.space_group_name_H-M   'P 1'
#
loop_
_entity.id
_entity.type
_entity.pdbx_description
1 polymer ?
#
loop_
_entity_poly.entity_id
_entity_poly.type
_entity_poly.pdbx_seq_one_letter_code
_entity_poly.pdbx_strand_id
1 'polypeptide(L)'
;MTGKGKLCFLICMIFIVTVVSGCAEHRGGMTESDSGGTSQTIDDSSEITDEENDDVSVTKVTEPGQYVVTDTMQYLYYDNEKVIHPLSEGDSFYGQDARYDGTEPGFVDNGDGTITDESTGLMWQKEMTRSDFDDAEDKADASMTGGYDDWRIPTIKEMYSLMDFRGTDPNVESTSTSGLTPFIDTDYFDFEYPTEGRIIDAQYISSTEYVYKVMNGQSAFFGLNLADGRIKGYPQSGGNLQVEEGRYYLRLVRGNSAYGTNLFVDNGDGTITDEATGLMWTQSDSGSDEFADMLSDYTNDDGSLNWEEALDFAENLEYAGYDDWRLPNAKELQSIVDYTRSPDTTDSPAIDSIFECTQIVNEIGDEDYGFYWTGTTHASTNMAGSNAVYISFGRALGYMNGVWMDVHGAGAQRSDPKSGDPDDYGNDAPQGDAIRVYNYVRPVRG
;
A
#
# COMPACT_ATOMS: atom_id res chain seq x y z
N MET A 1 -62.18 0.87 -24.93
CA MET A 1 -61.56 -0.34 -24.38
C MET A 1 -60.11 0.02 -24.03
N THR A 2 -59.87 0.69 -22.90
CA THR A 2 -59.37 0.10 -21.62
C THR A 2 -58.08 -0.69 -21.87
N GLY A 3 -56.87 -0.13 -21.64
CA GLY A 3 -56.21 0.10 -20.34
C GLY A 3 -55.22 -1.08 -20.09
N LYS A 4 -53.99 -0.98 -19.58
CA LYS A 4 -53.27 0.00 -18.75
C LYS A 4 -51.75 -0.20 -18.98
N GLY A 5 -50.99 0.89 -19.03
CA GLY A 5 -49.53 0.85 -18.84
C GLY A 5 -49.18 0.83 -17.35
N LYS A 6 -48.18 0.03 -16.97
CA LYS A 6 -47.57 0.07 -15.63
C LYS A 6 -46.29 0.88 -15.72
N LEU A 7 -46.29 2.00 -15.01
CA LEU A 7 -45.15 2.86 -14.72
C LEU A 7 -44.58 2.39 -13.38
N CYS A 8 -43.35 1.84 -13.36
CA CYS A 8 -42.63 1.59 -12.12
C CYS A 8 -41.85 2.86 -11.75
N PHE A 9 -42.27 3.51 -10.66
CA PHE A 9 -41.47 4.51 -9.96
C PHE A 9 -40.52 3.78 -9.02
N LEU A 10 -39.22 3.97 -9.21
CA LEU A 10 -38.20 3.62 -8.22
C LEU A 10 -38.06 4.81 -7.26
N ILE A 11 -38.37 4.59 -5.99
CA ILE A 11 -38.23 5.57 -4.91
C ILE A 11 -36.76 5.57 -4.50
N CYS A 12 -36.07 6.69 -4.74
CA CYS A 12 -34.74 6.94 -4.21
C CYS A 12 -34.90 7.45 -2.77
N MET A 13 -34.49 6.66 -1.77
CA MET A 13 -34.41 7.09 -0.37
C MET A 13 -33.04 7.75 -0.15
N ILE A 14 -33.03 9.08 -0.04
CA ILE A 14 -31.88 9.85 0.41
C ILE A 14 -31.88 9.81 1.94
N PHE A 15 -30.87 9.20 2.56
CA PHE A 15 -30.59 9.37 3.97
C PHE A 15 -29.67 10.59 4.15
N ILE A 16 -30.22 11.66 4.72
CA ILE A 16 -29.46 12.78 5.27
C ILE A 16 -29.16 12.42 6.73
N VAL A 17 -27.91 12.13 7.05
CA VAL A 17 -27.45 12.04 8.45
C VAL A 17 -26.98 13.42 8.88
N THR A 18 -27.80 14.08 9.68
CA THR A 18 -27.42 15.31 10.38
C THR A 18 -26.68 14.94 11.65
N VAL A 19 -25.37 15.19 11.71
CA VAL A 19 -24.60 15.08 12.96
C VAL A 19 -24.89 16.31 13.82
N VAL A 20 -25.62 16.12 14.91
CA VAL A 20 -25.79 17.14 15.95
C VAL A 20 -24.71 16.90 17.00
N SER A 21 -23.69 17.75 17.01
CA SER A 21 -22.67 17.80 18.06
C SER A 21 -23.30 18.34 19.34
N GLY A 22 -23.33 17.52 20.39
CA GLY A 22 -23.81 17.89 21.72
C GLY A 22 -22.64 17.96 22.69
N CYS A 23 -22.17 19.17 22.99
CA CYS A 23 -21.35 19.48 24.16
C CYS A 23 -22.12 20.47 25.04
N ALA A 24 -22.43 20.08 26.28
CA ALA A 24 -22.40 20.93 27.47
C ALA A 24 -23.07 20.21 28.65
N GLU A 25 -22.26 19.76 29.61
CA GLU A 25 -22.72 19.59 30.97
C GLU A 25 -22.40 20.83 31.82
N HIS A 26 -23.32 21.05 32.76
CA HIS A 26 -23.13 21.66 34.08
C HIS A 26 -23.30 23.18 34.26
N ARG A 27 -24.51 23.57 34.70
CA ARG A 27 -24.72 24.64 35.70
C ARG A 27 -25.96 24.42 36.57
N GLY A 28 -25.79 24.63 37.87
CA GLY A 28 -26.82 24.82 38.91
C GLY A 28 -26.25 24.37 40.26
N GLY A 29 -26.17 25.16 41.34
CA GLY A 29 -26.90 26.38 41.69
C GLY A 29 -26.25 27.17 42.83
N MET A 30 -26.87 28.31 43.10
CA MET A 30 -26.52 29.41 44.00
C MET A 30 -26.46 29.04 45.50
N THR A 31 -25.69 29.80 46.28
CA THR A 31 -26.19 30.50 47.48
C THR A 31 -25.35 31.74 47.79
N GLU A 32 -26.01 32.75 48.35
CA GLU A 32 -25.55 34.10 48.65
C GLU A 32 -24.63 34.18 49.89
N SER A 33 -23.86 35.25 49.91
CA SER A 33 -23.82 36.28 50.98
C SER A 33 -22.44 36.60 51.54
N ASP A 34 -22.24 37.91 51.57
CA ASP A 34 -21.62 38.70 52.62
C ASP A 34 -20.31 39.43 52.30
N SER A 35 -20.31 40.60 52.91
CA SER A 35 -19.66 41.86 52.66
C SER A 35 -18.21 41.93 53.17
N GLY A 36 -17.45 42.88 52.61
CA GLY A 36 -16.35 43.52 53.33
C GLY A 36 -15.10 43.84 52.53
N GLY A 37 -14.90 45.12 52.25
CA GLY A 37 -13.65 45.78 52.66
C GLY A 37 -12.50 45.92 51.65
N THR A 38 -12.28 47.19 51.29
CA THR A 38 -10.97 47.88 51.15
C THR A 38 -10.09 47.64 49.92
N SER A 39 -10.21 48.61 48.99
CA SER A 39 -9.15 49.39 48.34
C SER A 39 -7.69 49.10 48.74
N GLN A 40 -6.83 48.83 47.74
CA GLN A 40 -5.64 49.65 47.46
C GLN A 40 -5.31 49.64 45.96
N THR A 41 -5.05 50.84 45.47
CA THR A 41 -4.54 51.21 44.13
C THR A 41 -3.04 50.95 44.04
N ILE A 42 -2.55 50.38 42.94
CA ILE A 42 -1.29 50.82 42.30
C ILE A 42 -1.48 50.76 40.77
N ASP A 43 -1.33 51.93 40.20
CA ASP A 43 -1.15 52.28 38.80
C ASP A 43 0.28 51.89 38.40
N ASP A 44 0.46 51.10 37.33
CA ASP A 44 1.69 51.21 36.55
C ASP A 44 1.41 50.98 35.07
N SER A 45 1.77 52.01 34.33
CA SER A 45 1.64 52.19 32.90
C SER A 45 2.91 51.70 32.22
N SER A 46 2.82 50.79 31.27
CA SER A 46 3.81 50.71 30.19
C SER A 46 3.22 50.03 28.95
N GLU A 47 2.99 50.88 27.95
CA GLU A 47 3.19 50.69 26.51
C GLU A 47 3.02 49.29 25.91
N ILE A 48 2.02 49.22 25.03
CA ILE A 48 1.82 48.21 23.99
C ILE A 48 2.96 48.32 22.98
N THR A 49 3.67 47.22 22.75
CA THR A 49 4.40 46.97 21.51
C THR A 49 3.92 45.62 20.95
N ASP A 50 3.35 45.67 19.76
CA ASP A 50 3.02 44.51 18.93
C ASP A 50 4.33 43.81 18.52
N GLU A 51 4.51 42.53 18.86
CA GLU A 51 5.42 41.63 18.15
C GLU A 51 4.75 40.25 17.97
N GLU A 52 4.46 40.00 16.70
CA GLU A 52 4.46 38.75 15.93
C GLU A 52 4.02 37.43 16.60
N ASN A 53 2.95 36.87 16.02
CA ASN A 53 2.61 35.45 16.12
C ASN A 53 3.74 34.62 15.48
N ASP A 54 4.58 34.00 16.30
CA ASP A 54 5.35 32.84 15.86
C ASP A 54 4.40 31.64 15.73
N ASP A 55 4.05 31.35 14.48
CA ASP A 55 3.49 30.07 14.06
C ASP A 55 4.57 28.99 14.21
N VAL A 56 4.55 28.29 15.35
CA VAL A 56 5.40 27.12 15.56
C VAL A 56 4.74 25.96 14.82
N SER A 57 5.14 25.78 13.56
CA SER A 57 4.99 24.50 12.88
C SER A 57 5.86 23.48 13.61
N VAL A 58 5.22 22.62 14.40
CA VAL A 58 5.87 21.45 14.99
C VAL A 58 6.10 20.46 13.85
N THR A 59 7.17 20.66 13.09
CA THR A 59 7.68 19.61 12.21
C THR A 59 8.20 18.50 13.11
N LYS A 60 7.52 17.35 13.08
CA LYS A 60 7.96 16.13 13.76
C LYS A 60 9.29 15.74 13.10
N VAL A 61 10.41 16.09 13.73
CA VAL A 61 11.74 15.69 13.27
C VAL A 61 11.80 14.16 13.39
N THR A 62 11.72 13.46 12.28
CA THR A 62 12.10 12.05 12.21
C THR A 62 13.60 11.95 12.51
N GLU A 63 13.97 11.14 13.50
CA GLU A 63 15.38 10.88 13.79
C GLU A 63 16.06 10.30 12.53
N PRO A 64 17.33 10.64 12.25
CA PRO A 64 18.04 10.11 11.10
C PRO A 64 18.00 8.58 11.08
N GLY A 65 17.45 7.99 10.02
CA GLY A 65 17.32 6.54 9.86
C GLY A 65 15.96 5.95 10.23
N GLN A 66 14.95 6.78 10.54
CA GLN A 66 13.57 6.32 10.74
C GLN A 66 12.64 6.82 9.63
N TYR A 67 11.65 6.00 9.27
CA TYR A 67 10.56 6.38 8.37
C TYR A 67 9.25 5.72 8.77
N VAL A 68 8.14 6.39 8.48
CA VAL A 68 6.80 5.88 8.76
C VAL A 68 6.27 5.13 7.55
N VAL A 69 5.85 3.89 7.74
CA VAL A 69 4.99 3.20 6.76
C VAL A 69 3.57 3.73 6.95
N THR A 70 3.08 4.51 6.00
CA THR A 70 1.71 5.02 6.06
C THR A 70 0.70 3.91 5.86
N ASP A 71 -0.51 4.09 6.40
CA ASP A 71 -1.65 3.20 6.22
C ASP A 71 -2.06 3.02 4.74
N THR A 72 -2.72 1.91 4.42
CA THR A 72 -3.25 1.62 3.08
C THR A 72 -4.52 2.41 2.78
N MET A 73 -5.14 3.01 3.80
CA MET A 73 -6.46 3.65 3.81
C MET A 73 -7.63 2.69 3.58
N GLN A 74 -7.40 1.37 3.66
CA GLN A 74 -8.47 0.39 3.50
C GLN A 74 -9.31 0.26 4.78
N TYR A 75 -10.52 0.81 4.78
CA TYR A 75 -11.44 0.77 5.93
C TYR A 75 -12.64 -0.19 5.77
N LEU A 76 -12.75 -0.86 4.62
CA LEU A 76 -13.83 -1.81 4.35
C LEU A 76 -13.40 -3.24 4.68
N TYR A 77 -14.33 -3.99 5.26
CA TYR A 77 -14.16 -5.39 5.61
C TYR A 77 -14.66 -6.25 4.46
N TYR A 78 -13.97 -7.33 4.15
CA TYR A 78 -14.31 -8.23 3.05
C TYR A 78 -14.33 -9.70 3.50
N ASP A 79 -15.22 -10.47 2.89
CA ASP A 79 -15.08 -11.92 2.79
C ASP A 79 -14.37 -12.30 1.47
N ASN A 80 -14.54 -13.54 1.00
CA ASN A 80 -14.01 -14.02 -0.28
C ASN A 80 -14.67 -13.42 -1.53
N GLU A 81 -15.70 -12.58 -1.40
CA GLU A 81 -16.46 -12.07 -2.55
C GLU A 81 -16.78 -10.58 -2.46
N LYS A 82 -17.13 -10.06 -1.28
CA LYS A 82 -17.81 -8.78 -1.15
C LYS A 82 -17.49 -8.08 0.17
N VAL A 83 -17.91 -6.82 0.25
CA VAL A 83 -17.91 -6.06 1.49
C VAL A 83 -18.84 -6.70 2.51
N ILE A 84 -18.37 -6.82 3.74
CA ILE A 84 -19.09 -7.31 4.91
C ILE A 84 -19.09 -6.25 6.02
N HIS A 85 -19.75 -6.56 7.13
CA HIS A 85 -19.78 -5.69 8.30
C HIS A 85 -18.49 -5.83 9.12
N PRO A 86 -18.13 -4.84 9.96
CA PRO A 86 -17.02 -4.98 10.89
C PRO A 86 -17.12 -6.25 11.74
N LEU A 87 -15.96 -6.89 11.96
CA LEU A 87 -15.83 -8.21 12.59
C LEU A 87 -15.40 -8.09 14.05
N SER A 88 -15.80 -9.07 14.86
CA SER A 88 -15.33 -9.27 16.23
C SER A 88 -14.28 -10.37 16.30
N GLU A 89 -13.47 -10.36 17.36
CA GLU A 89 -12.49 -11.41 17.63
C GLU A 89 -13.14 -12.80 17.60
N GLY A 90 -12.54 -13.72 16.85
CA GLY A 90 -13.04 -15.08 16.62
C GLY A 90 -14.06 -15.23 15.46
N ASP A 91 -14.45 -14.15 14.79
CA ASP A 91 -15.21 -14.25 13.53
C ASP A 91 -14.28 -14.65 12.38
N SER A 92 -14.81 -15.38 11.38
CA SER A 92 -14.10 -15.59 10.10
C SER A 92 -13.65 -14.26 9.48
N PHE A 93 -12.46 -14.24 8.89
CA PHE A 93 -11.82 -13.06 8.27
C PHE A 93 -11.45 -11.93 9.26
N TYR A 94 -11.49 -12.19 10.57
CA TYR A 94 -10.95 -11.27 11.57
C TYR A 94 -9.44 -11.09 11.36
N GLY A 95 -8.91 -9.90 11.67
CA GLY A 95 -7.49 -9.59 11.49
C GLY A 95 -7.08 -9.04 10.11
N GLN A 96 -8.05 -8.63 9.27
CA GLN A 96 -7.76 -7.99 7.98
C GLN A 96 -7.35 -6.51 8.14
N ASP A 97 -6.79 -5.91 7.10
CA ASP A 97 -6.21 -4.55 7.10
C ASP A 97 -7.14 -3.50 7.75
N ALA A 98 -8.42 -3.48 7.36
CA ALA A 98 -9.44 -2.55 7.87
C ALA A 98 -9.70 -2.60 9.38
N ARG A 99 -9.11 -3.57 10.09
CA ARG A 99 -9.18 -3.69 11.55
C ARG A 99 -8.13 -2.84 12.26
N TYR A 100 -6.98 -2.60 11.65
CA TYR A 100 -5.86 -1.91 12.30
C TYR A 100 -5.83 -0.46 11.85
N ASP A 101 -5.69 0.44 12.82
CA ASP A 101 -5.48 1.85 12.53
C ASP A 101 -3.97 2.07 12.31
N GLY A 102 -3.56 2.36 11.07
CA GLY A 102 -2.20 2.79 10.76
C GLY A 102 -2.03 4.32 10.83
N THR A 103 -0.80 4.78 10.55
CA THR A 103 -0.56 6.22 10.40
C THR A 103 -1.04 6.69 9.03
N GLU A 104 -2.10 7.49 8.97
CA GLU A 104 -2.59 8.04 7.71
C GLU A 104 -1.53 8.95 7.02
N PRO A 105 -1.52 9.06 5.69
CA PRO A 105 -0.73 10.07 4.98
C PRO A 105 -1.08 11.49 5.41
N GLY A 106 -0.07 12.34 5.61
CA GLY A 106 -0.23 13.70 6.11
C GLY A 106 -0.15 14.73 4.99
N PHE A 107 -0.97 14.59 3.94
CA PHE A 107 -0.84 15.42 2.74
C PHE A 107 -1.25 16.89 2.98
N VAL A 108 -0.40 17.81 2.53
CA VAL A 108 -0.61 19.27 2.55
C VAL A 108 -0.30 19.82 1.16
N ASP A 109 -1.29 20.45 0.52
CA ASP A 109 -1.07 21.21 -0.72
C ASP A 109 -0.43 22.56 -0.38
N ASN A 110 0.81 22.77 -0.83
CA ASN A 110 1.56 23.99 -0.54
C ASN A 110 1.14 25.18 -1.43
N GLY A 111 0.25 24.97 -2.42
CA GLY A 111 -0.26 26.01 -3.31
C GLY A 111 0.73 26.48 -4.37
N ASP A 112 1.86 25.78 -4.54
CA ASP A 112 2.96 26.09 -5.47
C ASP A 112 3.27 24.96 -6.46
N GLY A 113 2.37 23.98 -6.56
CA GLY A 113 2.53 22.77 -7.36
C GLY A 113 3.21 21.61 -6.63
N THR A 114 3.47 21.75 -5.32
CA THR A 114 4.01 20.67 -4.47
C THR A 114 3.03 20.22 -3.39
N ILE A 115 3.10 18.93 -3.04
CA ILE A 115 2.37 18.32 -1.93
C ILE A 115 3.39 17.84 -0.90
N THR A 116 3.31 18.30 0.34
CA THR A 116 4.09 17.77 1.46
C THR A 116 3.34 16.59 2.06
N ASP A 117 4.01 15.48 2.32
CA ASP A 117 3.50 14.41 3.18
C ASP A 117 4.20 14.49 4.55
N GLU A 118 3.51 15.10 5.52
CA GLU A 118 4.05 15.31 6.87
C GLU A 118 4.31 13.99 7.61
N SER A 119 3.65 12.90 7.22
CA SER A 119 3.84 11.58 7.85
C SER A 119 5.15 10.94 7.41
N THR A 120 5.52 11.08 6.14
CA THR A 120 6.73 10.44 5.58
C THR A 120 7.94 11.38 5.50
N GLY A 121 7.72 12.69 5.60
CA GLY A 121 8.75 13.71 5.38
C GLY A 121 9.17 13.84 3.91
N LEU A 122 8.39 13.26 2.99
CA LEU A 122 8.55 13.40 1.55
C LEU A 122 7.74 14.61 1.06
N MET A 123 8.22 15.22 -0.02
CA MET A 123 7.48 16.24 -0.75
C MET A 123 7.45 15.84 -2.23
N TRP A 124 6.28 15.96 -2.82
CA TRP A 124 5.95 15.43 -4.14
C TRP A 124 5.55 16.56 -5.08
N GLN A 125 5.80 16.37 -6.37
CA GLN A 125 5.07 17.16 -7.38
C GLN A 125 3.60 16.78 -7.36
N LYS A 126 2.72 17.78 -7.42
CA LYS A 126 1.27 17.57 -7.54
C LYS A 126 0.91 16.98 -8.90
N GLU A 127 1.40 17.61 -9.97
CA GLU A 127 1.22 17.18 -11.35
C GLU A 127 2.07 15.93 -11.66
N MET A 128 1.72 15.26 -12.76
CA MET A 128 2.49 14.19 -13.38
C MET A 128 2.84 14.57 -14.82
N THR A 129 4.00 14.12 -15.30
CA THR A 129 4.43 14.29 -16.69
C THR A 129 4.61 12.94 -17.36
N ARG A 130 4.77 12.91 -18.69
CA ARG A 130 5.18 11.71 -19.42
C ARG A 130 6.70 11.65 -19.55
N SER A 131 7.29 10.45 -19.56
CA SER A 131 8.70 10.23 -19.86
C SER A 131 8.99 8.81 -20.34
N ASP A 132 10.06 8.67 -21.13
CA ASP A 132 10.77 7.40 -21.23
C ASP A 132 11.71 7.23 -20.03
N PHE A 133 12.11 5.99 -19.75
CA PHE A 133 12.95 5.68 -18.60
C PHE A 133 14.32 6.37 -18.69
N ASP A 134 14.96 6.32 -19.86
CA ASP A 134 16.29 6.91 -20.09
C ASP A 134 16.30 8.45 -19.97
N ASP A 135 15.16 9.12 -20.16
CA ASP A 135 15.02 10.58 -20.10
C ASP A 135 14.56 11.09 -18.72
N ALA A 136 14.18 10.19 -17.81
CA ALA A 136 13.55 10.57 -16.54
C ALA A 136 14.50 11.36 -15.62
N GLU A 137 15.80 11.04 -15.64
CA GLU A 137 16.81 11.72 -14.83
C GLU A 137 17.02 13.16 -15.30
N ASP A 138 17.16 13.36 -16.63
CA ASP A 138 17.28 14.70 -17.21
C ASP A 138 16.06 15.58 -16.88
N LYS A 139 14.86 14.99 -16.78
CA LYS A 139 13.65 15.70 -16.35
C LYS A 139 13.65 16.01 -14.86
N ALA A 140 14.21 15.14 -14.03
CA ALA A 140 14.37 15.40 -12.61
C ALA A 140 15.32 16.58 -12.37
N ASP A 141 16.50 16.55 -12.98
CA ASP A 141 17.54 17.58 -12.90
C ASP A 141 17.06 18.95 -13.42
N ALA A 142 16.14 18.97 -14.39
CA ALA A 142 15.59 20.20 -14.95
C ALA A 142 14.40 20.78 -14.18
N SER A 143 13.84 20.03 -13.22
CA SER A 143 12.64 20.43 -12.50
C SER A 143 12.92 21.57 -11.51
N MET A 144 12.03 22.57 -11.50
CA MET A 144 12.07 23.71 -10.58
C MET A 144 10.73 23.91 -9.85
N THR A 145 9.89 22.87 -9.75
CA THR A 145 8.55 22.95 -9.14
C THR A 145 8.64 23.43 -7.69
N GLY A 146 7.76 24.35 -7.28
CA GLY A 146 7.81 24.98 -5.95
C GLY A 146 9.06 25.85 -5.70
N GLY A 147 9.90 26.09 -6.71
CA GLY A 147 11.18 26.80 -6.57
C GLY A 147 12.34 25.95 -6.05
N TYR A 148 12.18 24.63 -5.97
CA TYR A 148 13.21 23.68 -5.52
C TYR A 148 13.97 23.05 -6.71
N ASP A 149 15.26 22.76 -6.52
CA ASP A 149 16.17 22.22 -7.54
C ASP A 149 16.80 20.86 -7.16
N ASP A 150 16.28 20.20 -6.13
CA ASP A 150 16.73 18.91 -5.59
C ASP A 150 15.71 17.78 -5.84
N TRP A 151 14.92 17.92 -6.91
CA TRP A 151 13.97 16.90 -7.34
C TRP A 151 14.68 15.65 -7.87
N ARG A 152 14.13 14.48 -7.57
CA ARG A 152 14.63 13.18 -8.03
C ARG A 152 13.50 12.24 -8.41
N ILE A 153 13.84 11.20 -9.17
CA ILE A 153 12.95 10.08 -9.40
C ILE A 153 12.78 9.32 -8.06
N PRO A 154 11.54 9.06 -7.60
CA PRO A 154 11.31 8.31 -6.37
C PRO A 154 11.77 6.87 -6.52
N THR A 155 12.24 6.27 -5.42
CA THR A 155 12.35 4.82 -5.31
C THR A 155 10.95 4.19 -5.32
N ILE A 156 10.85 2.89 -5.58
CA ILE A 156 9.55 2.22 -5.55
C ILE A 156 8.93 2.21 -4.15
N LYS A 157 9.74 2.14 -3.08
CA LYS A 157 9.24 2.24 -1.69
C LYS A 157 8.62 3.61 -1.41
N GLU A 158 9.27 4.69 -1.85
CA GLU A 158 8.70 6.03 -1.75
C GLU A 158 7.43 6.16 -2.59
N MET A 159 7.45 5.73 -3.84
CA MET A 159 6.26 5.81 -4.71
C MET A 159 5.08 5.01 -4.12
N TYR A 160 5.35 3.86 -3.48
CA TYR A 160 4.32 3.04 -2.85
C TYR A 160 3.70 3.68 -1.60
N SER A 161 4.34 4.68 -0.98
CA SER A 161 3.74 5.44 0.12
C SER A 161 2.47 6.19 -0.33
N LEU A 162 2.40 6.57 -1.62
CA LEU A 162 1.24 7.22 -2.23
C LEU A 162 0.07 6.26 -2.53
N MET A 163 0.29 4.94 -2.46
CA MET A 163 -0.74 3.96 -2.80
C MET A 163 -1.96 4.11 -1.88
N ASP A 164 -3.15 4.16 -2.45
CA ASP A 164 -4.41 4.28 -1.71
C ASP A 164 -5.35 3.13 -2.09
N PHE A 165 -5.56 2.19 -1.15
CA PHE A 165 -6.40 1.01 -1.35
C PHE A 165 -7.90 1.25 -1.20
N ARG A 166 -8.33 2.53 -1.14
CA ARG A 166 -9.70 2.93 -1.47
C ARG A 166 -9.94 2.93 -2.99
N GLY A 167 -8.87 2.92 -3.78
CA GLY A 167 -8.90 2.70 -5.22
C GLY A 167 -9.49 1.33 -5.60
N THR A 168 -9.90 1.20 -6.86
CA THR A 168 -10.57 -0.03 -7.34
C THR A 168 -10.05 -0.47 -8.70
N ASP A 169 -9.77 -1.78 -8.83
CA ASP A 169 -9.22 -2.39 -10.05
C ASP A 169 -10.26 -2.40 -11.18
N PRO A 170 -10.01 -1.71 -12.31
CA PRO A 170 -10.92 -1.69 -13.43
C PRO A 170 -10.85 -2.97 -14.27
N ASN A 171 -11.97 -3.27 -14.95
CA ASN A 171 -11.94 -4.28 -16.00
C ASN A 171 -11.00 -3.81 -17.13
N VAL A 172 -9.96 -4.59 -17.42
CA VAL A 172 -8.95 -4.30 -18.46
C VAL A 172 -9.54 -4.09 -19.86
N GLU A 173 -10.68 -4.70 -20.16
CA GLU A 173 -11.39 -4.56 -21.43
C GLU A 173 -12.33 -3.34 -21.49
N SER A 174 -12.48 -2.60 -20.37
CA SER A 174 -13.30 -1.40 -20.33
C SER A 174 -12.65 -0.26 -21.11
N THR A 175 -13.47 0.45 -21.88
CA THR A 175 -13.08 1.68 -22.58
C THR A 175 -13.64 2.93 -21.90
N SER A 176 -14.39 2.77 -20.81
CA SER A 176 -14.99 3.87 -20.04
C SER A 176 -14.24 4.08 -18.74
N THR A 177 -13.90 5.34 -18.44
CA THR A 177 -13.30 5.79 -17.18
C THR A 177 -14.34 6.27 -16.16
N SER A 178 -15.62 6.29 -16.54
CA SER A 178 -16.71 6.70 -15.66
C SER A 178 -16.84 5.76 -14.46
N GLY A 179 -16.77 6.31 -13.25
CA GLY A 179 -16.95 5.57 -12.00
C GLY A 179 -15.72 4.79 -11.54
N LEU A 180 -14.57 4.99 -12.20
CA LEU A 180 -13.30 4.43 -11.74
C LEU A 180 -12.71 5.30 -10.62
N THR A 181 -12.10 4.66 -9.64
CA THR A 181 -11.39 5.32 -8.53
C THR A 181 -9.93 4.86 -8.57
N PRO A 182 -8.97 5.76 -8.86
CA PRO A 182 -7.57 5.37 -8.94
C PRO A 182 -7.02 5.07 -7.54
N PHE A 183 -5.86 4.40 -7.48
CA PHE A 183 -5.20 4.04 -6.24
C PHE A 183 -4.30 5.17 -5.70
N ILE A 184 -4.79 6.40 -5.76
CA ILE A 184 -4.13 7.59 -5.22
C ILE A 184 -5.16 8.60 -4.75
N ASP A 185 -4.83 9.38 -3.72
CA ASP A 185 -5.69 10.44 -3.22
C ASP A 185 -5.75 11.63 -4.20
N THR A 186 -6.85 11.70 -4.96
CA THR A 186 -7.07 12.74 -5.98
C THR A 186 -7.48 14.09 -5.43
N ASP A 187 -7.71 14.22 -4.12
CA ASP A 187 -7.90 15.54 -3.51
C ASP A 187 -6.58 16.32 -3.45
N TYR A 188 -5.45 15.61 -3.42
CA TYR A 188 -4.10 16.18 -3.38
C TYR A 188 -3.34 16.03 -4.69
N PHE A 189 -3.44 14.87 -5.35
CA PHE A 189 -2.62 14.55 -6.51
C PHE A 189 -3.41 14.55 -7.80
N ASP A 190 -2.84 15.14 -8.84
CA ASP A 190 -3.44 15.02 -10.17
C ASP A 190 -3.29 13.58 -10.66
N PHE A 191 -4.33 13.09 -11.35
CA PHE A 191 -4.32 11.77 -11.94
C PHE A 191 -5.16 11.78 -13.22
N GLU A 192 -4.71 11.05 -14.22
CA GLU A 192 -5.48 10.77 -15.41
C GLU A 192 -5.43 9.28 -15.78
N TYR A 193 -6.56 8.76 -16.24
CA TYR A 193 -6.58 7.50 -16.98
C TYR A 193 -6.07 7.76 -18.40
N PRO A 194 -5.21 6.89 -18.96
CA PRO A 194 -4.69 7.04 -20.31
C PRO A 194 -5.80 7.18 -21.36
N THR A 195 -5.60 8.11 -22.29
CA THR A 195 -6.48 8.30 -23.45
C THR A 195 -6.07 7.44 -24.65
N GLU A 196 -4.84 6.92 -24.64
CA GLU A 196 -4.28 5.98 -25.61
C GLU A 196 -3.89 4.67 -24.90
N GLY A 197 -4.04 3.54 -25.60
CA GLY A 197 -3.82 2.22 -24.99
C GLY A 197 -5.01 1.75 -24.16
N ARG A 198 -4.76 0.94 -23.13
CA ARG A 198 -5.78 0.49 -22.19
C ARG A 198 -5.91 1.51 -21.06
N ILE A 199 -7.09 1.59 -20.45
CA ILE A 199 -7.32 2.48 -19.30
C ILE A 199 -6.43 2.16 -18.09
N ILE A 200 -5.86 0.95 -18.02
CA ILE A 200 -4.93 0.54 -16.98
C ILE A 200 -3.48 0.90 -17.30
N ASP A 201 -3.18 1.53 -18.44
CA ASP A 201 -1.80 1.77 -18.85
C ASP A 201 -1.19 3.03 -18.18
N ALA A 202 -1.36 3.16 -16.86
CA ALA A 202 -0.92 4.29 -16.03
C ALA A 202 0.31 3.94 -15.18
N GLN A 203 1.37 3.46 -15.84
CA GLN A 203 2.61 3.04 -15.18
C GLN A 203 3.49 4.24 -14.82
N TYR A 204 3.86 4.38 -13.56
CA TYR A 204 4.74 5.43 -13.06
C TYR A 204 6.18 4.92 -12.90
N ILE A 205 7.14 5.71 -13.36
CA ILE A 205 8.57 5.45 -13.21
C ILE A 205 8.98 5.54 -11.74
N SER A 206 9.78 4.57 -11.31
CA SER A 206 10.63 4.70 -10.13
C SER A 206 12.09 4.51 -10.52
N SER A 207 13.02 4.94 -9.65
CA SER A 207 14.45 4.70 -9.80
C SER A 207 14.88 3.28 -9.40
N THR A 208 13.95 2.45 -8.92
CA THR A 208 14.25 1.09 -8.48
C THR A 208 14.23 0.13 -9.67
N GLU A 209 15.42 -0.21 -10.15
CA GLU A 209 15.62 -1.19 -11.22
C GLU A 209 15.43 -2.63 -10.73
N TYR A 210 14.91 -3.50 -11.59
CA TYR A 210 14.95 -4.94 -11.35
C TYR A 210 16.36 -5.45 -11.68
N VAL A 211 16.96 -6.17 -10.74
CA VAL A 211 18.33 -6.70 -10.87
C VAL A 211 18.47 -7.88 -11.84
N TYR A 212 17.36 -8.30 -12.46
CA TYR A 212 17.35 -9.31 -13.52
C TYR A 212 16.49 -8.84 -14.71
N LYS A 213 15.88 -9.78 -15.44
CA LYS A 213 15.18 -9.51 -16.69
C LYS A 213 13.76 -10.01 -16.62
N VAL A 214 12.86 -9.26 -17.25
CA VAL A 214 11.47 -9.66 -17.48
C VAL A 214 11.27 -9.99 -18.97
N MET A 215 10.14 -10.59 -19.31
CA MET A 215 9.54 -10.66 -20.65
C MET A 215 10.52 -10.56 -21.82
N ASN A 216 10.85 -11.70 -22.45
CA ASN A 216 11.79 -11.75 -23.59
C ASN A 216 13.20 -11.22 -23.28
N GLY A 217 13.61 -11.21 -22.01
CA GLY A 217 14.98 -10.86 -21.61
C GLY A 217 15.26 -9.36 -21.57
N GLN A 218 14.23 -8.54 -21.35
CA GLN A 218 14.32 -7.09 -21.24
C GLN A 218 14.73 -6.67 -19.82
N SER A 219 15.65 -5.69 -19.72
CA SER A 219 15.88 -4.98 -18.47
C SER A 219 14.64 -4.19 -18.08
N ALA A 220 14.39 -4.07 -16.78
CA ALA A 220 13.17 -3.46 -16.26
C ALA A 220 13.43 -2.61 -15.01
N PHE A 221 12.48 -1.71 -14.75
CA PHE A 221 12.34 -1.02 -13.47
C PHE A 221 11.02 -1.44 -12.81
N PHE A 222 10.96 -1.42 -11.49
CA PHE A 222 9.69 -1.55 -10.78
C PHE A 222 8.93 -0.24 -10.90
N GLY A 223 7.79 -0.27 -11.58
CA GLY A 223 6.88 0.88 -11.63
C GLY A 223 5.64 0.63 -10.77
N LEU A 224 5.03 1.73 -10.33
CA LEU A 224 3.72 1.70 -9.68
C LEU A 224 2.64 2.04 -10.69
N ASN A 225 1.60 1.23 -10.79
CA ASN A 225 0.46 1.54 -11.64
C ASN A 225 -0.72 1.98 -10.78
N LEU A 226 -1.01 3.28 -10.83
CA LEU A 226 -2.05 3.89 -10.01
C LEU A 226 -3.46 3.74 -10.61
N ALA A 227 -3.60 3.22 -11.83
CA ALA A 227 -4.90 2.84 -12.39
C ALA A 227 -5.37 1.45 -11.96
N ASP A 228 -4.44 0.52 -11.74
CA ASP A 228 -4.74 -0.89 -11.42
C ASP A 228 -4.11 -1.40 -10.11
N GLY A 229 -3.46 -0.53 -9.34
CA GLY A 229 -3.03 -0.78 -7.96
C GLY A 229 -1.93 -1.83 -7.80
N ARG A 230 -0.91 -1.83 -8.66
CA ARG A 230 0.14 -2.88 -8.68
C ARG A 230 1.55 -2.34 -8.87
N ILE A 231 2.53 -3.04 -8.29
CA ILE A 231 3.95 -2.90 -8.62
C ILE A 231 4.34 -3.99 -9.63
N LYS A 232 4.95 -3.59 -10.75
CA LYS A 232 5.40 -4.54 -11.80
C LYS A 232 6.75 -4.11 -12.35
N GLY A 233 7.54 -5.09 -12.79
CA GLY A 233 8.71 -4.87 -13.64
C GLY A 233 8.28 -4.45 -15.04
N TYR A 234 8.54 -3.19 -15.40
CA TYR A 234 8.28 -2.66 -16.73
C TYR A 234 9.56 -2.55 -17.54
N PRO A 235 9.57 -2.95 -18.82
CA PRO A 235 10.75 -2.83 -19.66
C PRO A 235 11.25 -1.39 -19.77
N GLN A 236 12.55 -1.16 -19.52
CA GLN A 236 13.15 0.18 -19.66
C GLN A 236 13.09 0.70 -21.11
N SER A 237 13.14 -0.22 -22.08
CA SER A 237 13.10 0.09 -23.51
C SER A 237 12.29 -0.95 -24.29
N GLY A 238 11.80 -0.55 -25.47
CA GLY A 238 10.94 -1.39 -26.33
C GLY A 238 9.54 -1.64 -25.74
N GLY A 239 8.54 -1.95 -26.58
CA GLY A 239 7.14 -2.11 -26.15
C GLY A 239 6.14 -1.44 -27.10
N ASN A 240 4.85 -1.71 -26.90
CA ASN A 240 3.78 -1.32 -27.84
C ASN A 240 3.24 0.10 -27.61
N LEU A 241 3.43 0.68 -26.41
CA LEU A 241 3.06 2.05 -26.12
C LEU A 241 4.20 2.98 -26.59
N GLN A 242 3.98 3.67 -27.70
CA GLN A 242 4.86 4.72 -28.20
C GLN A 242 4.07 6.02 -28.24
N VAL A 243 4.20 6.80 -27.17
CA VAL A 243 3.63 8.14 -27.05
C VAL A 243 4.77 9.13 -27.25
N GLU A 244 4.54 10.19 -28.04
CA GLU A 244 5.58 11.17 -28.40
C GLU A 244 6.24 11.84 -27.18
N GLU A 245 5.49 12.01 -26.09
CA GLU A 245 5.94 12.65 -24.85
C GLU A 245 6.65 11.68 -23.88
N GLY A 246 6.72 10.39 -24.22
CA GLY A 246 7.30 9.33 -23.40
C GLY A 246 6.25 8.33 -22.92
N ARG A 247 6.67 7.08 -22.75
CA ARG A 247 5.75 5.96 -22.48
C ARG A 247 5.11 5.98 -21.10
N TYR A 248 5.88 6.34 -20.08
CA TYR A 248 5.50 6.18 -18.68
C TYR A 248 5.12 7.52 -18.06
N TYR A 249 4.41 7.47 -16.94
CA TYR A 249 4.17 8.64 -16.10
C TYR A 249 5.38 8.86 -15.18
N LEU A 250 5.68 10.12 -14.88
CA LEU A 250 6.75 10.54 -13.98
C LEU A 250 6.18 11.56 -13.00
N ARG A 251 6.38 11.29 -11.72
CA ARG A 251 6.14 12.22 -10.61
C ARG A 251 7.39 12.23 -9.75
N LEU A 252 7.97 13.40 -9.57
CA LEU A 252 9.21 13.56 -8.83
C LEU A 252 8.94 13.76 -7.34
N VAL A 253 9.94 13.38 -6.55
CA VAL A 253 9.95 13.50 -5.10
C VAL A 253 11.19 14.25 -4.65
N ARG A 254 11.12 14.81 -3.44
CA ARG A 254 12.24 15.39 -2.69
C ARG A 254 12.01 15.17 -1.19
N GLY A 255 12.99 15.53 -0.36
CA GLY A 255 12.92 15.26 1.08
C GLY A 255 13.26 13.81 1.42
N ASN A 256 13.07 13.46 2.70
CA ASN A 256 13.49 12.24 3.40
C ASN A 256 14.20 11.16 2.54
N SER A 257 15.49 11.32 2.28
CA SER A 257 16.26 10.37 1.48
C SER A 257 16.52 9.02 2.17
N ALA A 258 16.14 8.89 3.45
CA ALA A 258 16.23 7.64 4.21
C ALA A 258 14.95 6.79 4.10
N TYR A 259 13.86 7.32 3.52
CA TYR A 259 12.60 6.58 3.40
C TYR A 259 12.81 5.24 2.66
N GLY A 260 12.32 4.15 3.25
CA GLY A 260 12.46 2.81 2.69
C GLY A 260 13.79 2.11 2.95
N THR A 261 14.71 2.74 3.69
CA THR A 261 15.94 2.08 4.17
C THR A 261 15.66 1.42 5.52
N ASN A 262 15.64 0.09 5.56
CA ASN A 262 15.42 -0.66 6.79
C ASN A 262 16.66 -0.69 7.69
N LEU A 263 16.45 -0.91 8.99
CA LEU A 263 17.49 -1.12 10.00
C LEU A 263 17.15 -2.37 10.81
N PHE A 264 17.39 -3.55 10.21
CA PHE A 264 17.05 -4.83 10.81
C PHE A 264 18.00 -5.24 11.94
N VAL A 265 17.43 -5.72 13.03
CA VAL A 265 18.11 -6.28 14.20
C VAL A 265 17.53 -7.67 14.48
N ASP A 266 18.39 -8.69 14.46
CA ASP A 266 18.07 -10.03 14.94
C ASP A 266 17.99 -10.01 16.46
N ASN A 267 16.83 -10.35 17.03
CA ASN A 267 16.64 -10.39 18.47
C ASN A 267 17.16 -11.70 19.10
N GLY A 268 17.52 -12.70 18.29
CA GLY A 268 18.04 -14.00 18.72
C GLY A 268 17.00 -14.93 19.34
N ASP A 269 15.72 -14.61 19.18
CA ASP A 269 14.56 -15.35 19.68
C ASP A 269 13.57 -15.79 18.57
N GLY A 270 14.00 -15.68 17.31
CA GLY A 270 13.17 -15.94 16.13
C GLY A 270 12.38 -14.71 15.65
N THR A 271 12.66 -13.52 16.18
CA THR A 271 12.09 -12.25 15.71
C THR A 271 13.14 -11.29 15.19
N ILE A 272 12.72 -10.41 14.27
CA ILE A 272 13.54 -9.35 13.69
C ILE A 272 12.84 -8.01 13.95
N THR A 273 13.55 -7.06 14.53
CA THR A 273 13.07 -5.68 14.65
C THR A 273 13.61 -4.83 13.52
N ASP A 274 12.76 -4.12 12.81
CA ASP A 274 13.16 -3.04 11.92
C ASP A 274 13.14 -1.72 12.70
N GLU A 275 14.28 -1.27 13.19
CA GLU A 275 14.39 -0.02 13.96
C GLU A 275 14.03 1.23 13.13
N ALA A 276 14.02 1.12 11.80
CA ALA A 276 13.65 2.22 10.92
C ALA A 276 12.14 2.49 10.92
N THR A 277 11.32 1.43 10.95
CA THR A 277 9.85 1.52 10.94
C THR A 277 9.23 1.35 12.32
N GLY A 278 9.96 0.72 13.26
CA GLY A 278 9.46 0.31 14.56
C GLY A 278 8.69 -1.03 14.54
N LEU A 279 8.54 -1.66 13.37
CA LEU A 279 7.87 -2.94 13.23
C LEU A 279 8.77 -4.09 13.66
N MET A 280 8.15 -5.15 14.18
CA MET A 280 8.81 -6.41 14.49
C MET A 280 8.16 -7.54 13.70
N TRP A 281 8.98 -8.42 13.17
CA TRP A 281 8.61 -9.47 12.24
C TRP A 281 9.03 -10.83 12.79
N THR A 282 8.29 -11.88 12.44
CA THR A 282 8.84 -13.23 12.58
C THR A 282 10.03 -13.40 11.62
N GLN A 283 11.09 -14.06 12.08
CA GLN A 283 12.26 -14.38 11.27
C GLN A 283 11.94 -15.43 10.20
N SER A 284 11.13 -16.41 10.56
CA SER A 284 10.63 -17.46 9.67
C SER A 284 9.24 -17.12 9.14
N ASP A 285 8.88 -17.71 8.00
CA ASP A 285 7.51 -17.68 7.49
C ASP A 285 6.73 -18.93 7.87
N SER A 286 5.43 -18.93 7.56
CA SER A 286 4.51 -20.04 7.87
C SER A 286 4.97 -21.40 7.35
N GLY A 287 5.80 -21.49 6.31
CA GLY A 287 6.30 -22.77 5.78
C GLY A 287 7.44 -23.39 6.59
N SER A 288 7.94 -22.70 7.62
CA SER A 288 8.99 -23.25 8.48
C SER A 288 8.50 -24.37 9.40
N ASP A 289 9.39 -25.33 9.67
CA ASP A 289 9.21 -26.38 10.67
C ASP A 289 8.86 -25.81 12.07
N GLU A 290 9.24 -24.56 12.37
CA GLU A 290 8.87 -23.88 13.63
C GLU A 290 7.35 -23.73 13.82
N PHE A 291 6.60 -23.58 12.72
CA PHE A 291 5.15 -23.39 12.75
C PHE A 291 4.36 -24.63 12.34
N ALA A 292 5.02 -25.71 11.89
CA ALA A 292 4.36 -26.91 11.37
C ALA A 292 3.29 -27.50 12.31
N ASP A 293 3.55 -27.54 13.63
CA ASP A 293 2.58 -28.04 14.62
C ASP A 293 1.34 -27.15 14.75
N MET A 294 1.45 -25.85 14.45
CA MET A 294 0.34 -24.89 14.49
C MET A 294 -0.55 -24.98 13.25
N LEU A 295 -0.07 -25.62 12.18
CA LEU A 295 -0.75 -25.65 10.89
C LEU A 295 -1.63 -26.88 10.66
N SER A 296 -1.67 -27.82 11.62
CA SER A 296 -2.32 -29.12 11.43
C SER A 296 -3.82 -29.07 11.13
N ASP A 297 -4.46 -27.93 11.41
CA ASP A 297 -5.89 -27.70 11.21
C ASP A 297 -6.21 -26.92 9.91
N TYR A 298 -5.20 -26.45 9.16
CA TYR A 298 -5.36 -25.73 7.88
C TYR A 298 -5.30 -26.67 6.66
N THR A 299 -5.60 -26.11 5.48
CA THR A 299 -5.74 -26.88 4.23
C THR A 299 -4.44 -27.57 3.81
N ASN A 300 -3.30 -26.89 3.87
CA ASN A 300 -1.99 -27.43 3.46
C ASN A 300 -1.03 -27.51 4.66
N ASP A 301 -0.24 -28.58 4.70
CA ASP A 301 0.75 -28.84 5.75
C ASP A 301 2.15 -28.27 5.43
N ASP A 302 2.31 -27.66 4.25
CA ASP A 302 3.55 -26.99 3.80
C ASP A 302 3.62 -25.49 4.17
N GLY A 303 2.63 -25.01 4.93
CA GLY A 303 2.51 -23.62 5.38
C GLY A 303 2.02 -22.62 4.33
N SER A 304 1.60 -23.08 3.15
CA SER A 304 0.82 -22.26 2.22
C SER A 304 -0.65 -22.19 2.69
N LEU A 305 -1.20 -20.98 2.77
CA LEU A 305 -2.51 -20.73 3.37
C LEU A 305 -3.39 -19.96 2.41
N ASN A 306 -4.69 -20.26 2.36
CA ASN A 306 -5.64 -19.35 1.71
C ASN A 306 -5.78 -18.06 2.55
N TRP A 307 -6.47 -17.05 2.04
CA TRP A 307 -6.49 -15.75 2.72
C TRP A 307 -7.21 -15.77 4.07
N GLU A 308 -8.29 -16.53 4.23
CA GLU A 308 -8.98 -16.68 5.52
C GLU A 308 -8.08 -17.38 6.55
N GLU A 309 -7.41 -18.45 6.13
CA GLU A 309 -6.46 -19.20 6.97
C GLU A 309 -5.23 -18.35 7.34
N ALA A 310 -4.75 -17.50 6.43
CA ALA A 310 -3.63 -16.61 6.68
C ALA A 310 -3.92 -15.57 7.77
N LEU A 311 -5.14 -15.02 7.77
CA LEU A 311 -5.62 -14.12 8.80
C LEU A 311 -5.75 -14.84 10.16
N ASP A 312 -6.39 -16.01 10.15
CA ASP A 312 -6.58 -16.82 11.35
C ASP A 312 -5.24 -17.29 11.96
N PHE A 313 -4.29 -17.73 11.14
CA PHE A 313 -2.96 -18.13 11.58
C PHE A 313 -2.24 -16.98 12.29
N ALA A 314 -2.25 -15.78 11.70
CA ALA A 314 -1.54 -14.65 12.28
C ALA A 314 -2.17 -14.17 13.59
N GLU A 315 -3.50 -14.06 13.66
CA GLU A 315 -4.22 -13.58 14.85
C GLU A 315 -4.16 -14.55 16.03
N ASN A 316 -4.01 -15.86 15.78
CA ASN A 316 -3.90 -16.87 16.84
C ASN A 316 -2.44 -17.22 17.18
N LEU A 317 -1.45 -16.54 16.58
CA LEU A 317 -0.05 -16.85 16.81
C LEU A 317 0.41 -16.36 18.19
N GLU A 318 0.79 -17.30 19.06
CA GLU A 318 1.57 -17.02 20.27
C GLU A 318 3.04 -17.41 20.02
N TYR A 319 3.91 -16.43 19.78
CA TYR A 319 5.30 -16.67 19.40
C TYR A 319 6.28 -15.66 20.01
N ALA A 320 7.46 -16.15 20.40
CA ALA A 320 8.51 -15.38 21.08
C ALA A 320 8.05 -14.58 22.32
N GLY A 321 6.96 -15.03 22.97
CA GLY A 321 6.38 -14.36 24.14
C GLY A 321 5.40 -13.22 23.80
N TYR A 322 4.97 -13.12 22.56
CA TYR A 322 3.97 -12.16 22.07
C TYR A 322 2.75 -12.87 21.49
N ASP A 323 1.59 -12.22 21.62
CA ASP A 323 0.25 -12.68 21.21
C ASP A 323 -0.50 -11.62 20.38
N ASP A 324 0.19 -10.55 19.96
CA ASP A 324 -0.33 -9.43 19.16
C ASP A 324 0.21 -9.47 17.72
N TRP A 325 0.51 -10.66 17.21
CA TRP A 325 0.91 -10.87 15.82
C TRP A 325 -0.30 -10.69 14.90
N ARG A 326 -0.04 -10.16 13.70
CA ARG A 326 -1.06 -9.93 12.68
C ARG A 326 -0.49 -10.13 11.29
N LEU A 327 -1.37 -10.30 10.31
CA LEU A 327 -1.00 -10.26 8.90
C LEU A 327 -0.63 -8.80 8.53
N PRO A 328 0.53 -8.54 7.91
CA PRO A 328 0.92 -7.18 7.53
C PRO A 328 -0.03 -6.63 6.46
N ASN A 329 -0.25 -5.32 6.45
CA ASN A 329 -0.88 -4.68 5.30
C ASN A 329 0.10 -4.62 4.11
N ALA A 330 -0.41 -4.24 2.93
CA ALA A 330 0.37 -4.23 1.70
C ALA A 330 1.62 -3.35 1.76
N LYS A 331 1.55 -2.18 2.40
CA LYS A 331 2.68 -1.24 2.52
C LYS A 331 3.72 -1.73 3.51
N GLU A 332 3.31 -2.35 4.61
CA GLU A 332 4.21 -2.94 5.59
C GLU A 332 5.00 -4.10 4.98
N LEU A 333 4.35 -5.04 4.31
CA LEU A 333 5.06 -6.17 3.69
C LEU A 333 5.97 -5.73 2.54
N GLN A 334 5.56 -4.71 1.77
CA GLN A 334 6.43 -4.12 0.75
C GLN A 334 7.65 -3.42 1.36
N SER A 335 7.54 -2.89 2.57
CA SER A 335 8.61 -2.15 3.24
C SER A 335 9.86 -2.99 3.52
N ILE A 336 9.73 -4.33 3.61
CA ILE A 336 10.84 -5.26 3.85
C ILE A 336 11.40 -5.89 2.56
N VAL A 337 10.88 -5.55 1.39
CA VAL A 337 11.44 -6.02 0.11
C VAL A 337 12.84 -5.43 -0.11
N ASP A 338 13.78 -6.29 -0.46
CA ASP A 338 15.11 -5.91 -0.93
C ASP A 338 15.18 -6.07 -2.46
N TYR A 339 14.97 -4.96 -3.15
CA TYR A 339 14.99 -4.88 -4.60
C TYR A 339 16.37 -5.09 -5.23
N THR A 340 17.43 -5.20 -4.43
CA THR A 340 18.78 -5.53 -4.93
C THR A 340 19.00 -7.04 -5.06
N ARG A 341 18.01 -7.85 -4.67
CA ARG A 341 18.09 -9.31 -4.61
C ARG A 341 17.03 -9.96 -5.48
N SER A 342 17.36 -11.12 -6.01
CA SER A 342 16.44 -11.99 -6.72
C SER A 342 16.99 -13.41 -6.77
N PRO A 343 16.13 -14.42 -7.07
CA PRO A 343 16.57 -15.79 -7.30
C PRO A 343 17.66 -15.88 -8.38
N ASP A 344 17.52 -15.12 -9.47
CA ASP A 344 18.45 -15.20 -10.61
C ASP A 344 19.77 -14.43 -10.42
N THR A 345 19.79 -13.42 -9.55
CA THR A 345 20.97 -12.54 -9.37
C THR A 345 21.78 -12.91 -8.12
N THR A 346 21.10 -13.39 -7.08
CA THR A 346 21.70 -13.62 -5.76
C THR A 346 21.45 -15.02 -5.19
N ASP A 347 20.80 -15.90 -5.95
CA ASP A 347 20.37 -17.23 -5.49
C ASP A 347 19.54 -17.17 -4.18
N SER A 348 18.73 -16.11 -4.02
CA SER A 348 18.05 -15.80 -2.76
C SER A 348 16.75 -15.02 -2.99
N PRO A 349 15.82 -14.97 -2.03
CA PRO A 349 14.59 -14.21 -2.15
C PRO A 349 14.87 -12.69 -2.16
N ALA A 350 13.92 -11.90 -2.66
CA ALA A 350 13.96 -10.43 -2.69
C ALA A 350 13.70 -9.79 -1.31
N ILE A 351 14.43 -10.22 -0.29
CA ILE A 351 14.35 -9.78 1.11
C ILE A 351 15.74 -9.93 1.76
N ASP A 352 16.02 -9.17 2.82
CA ASP A 352 17.28 -9.27 3.54
C ASP A 352 17.53 -10.71 4.04
N SER A 353 18.78 -11.17 3.95
CA SER A 353 19.21 -12.52 4.34
C SER A 353 19.04 -12.87 5.82
N ILE A 354 18.73 -11.90 6.67
CA ILE A 354 18.33 -12.16 8.06
C ILE A 354 16.97 -12.87 8.15
N PHE A 355 16.10 -12.71 7.15
CA PHE A 355 14.82 -13.40 7.05
C PHE A 355 14.99 -14.78 6.41
N GLU A 356 14.24 -15.76 6.92
CA GLU A 356 14.17 -17.10 6.36
C GLU A 356 12.92 -17.24 5.51
N CYS A 357 13.08 -17.68 4.26
CA CYS A 357 11.97 -17.90 3.34
C CYS A 357 11.90 -19.36 2.92
N THR A 358 10.70 -19.93 2.95
CA THR A 358 10.42 -21.27 2.46
C THR A 358 10.68 -21.35 0.96
N GLN A 359 11.52 -22.32 0.57
CA GLN A 359 11.83 -22.60 -0.83
C GLN A 359 10.72 -23.44 -1.44
N ILE A 360 10.31 -23.08 -2.65
CA ILE A 360 9.29 -23.79 -3.44
C ILE A 360 9.87 -24.29 -4.76
N VAL A 361 9.08 -25.12 -5.44
CA VAL A 361 9.27 -25.42 -6.86
C VAL A 361 8.21 -24.65 -7.64
N ASN A 362 8.64 -23.75 -8.51
CA ASN A 362 7.75 -22.87 -9.27
C ASN A 362 7.10 -23.58 -10.48
N GLU A 363 6.32 -22.83 -11.25
CA GLU A 363 5.51 -23.29 -12.38
C GLU A 363 6.34 -23.85 -13.55
N ILE A 364 7.67 -23.62 -13.57
CA ILE A 364 8.61 -24.18 -14.54
C ILE A 364 9.47 -25.33 -13.99
N GLY A 365 9.31 -25.68 -12.71
CA GLY A 365 10.06 -26.74 -12.05
C GLY A 365 11.39 -26.31 -11.45
N ASP A 366 11.65 -25.00 -11.37
CA ASP A 366 12.88 -24.45 -10.79
C ASP A 366 12.69 -24.15 -9.29
N GLU A 367 13.79 -24.18 -8.54
CA GLU A 367 13.85 -23.69 -7.16
C GLU A 367 13.57 -22.17 -7.13
N ASP A 368 12.64 -21.78 -6.26
CA ASP A 368 12.16 -20.40 -6.15
C ASP A 368 11.61 -20.11 -4.74
N TYR A 369 11.00 -18.93 -4.57
CA TYR A 369 10.34 -18.52 -3.33
C TYR A 369 8.88 -18.11 -3.57
N GLY A 370 8.09 -18.20 -2.51
CA GLY A 370 6.65 -18.01 -2.55
C GLY A 370 6.17 -16.57 -2.76
N PHE A 371 4.85 -16.45 -2.89
CA PHE A 371 4.14 -15.20 -2.68
C PHE A 371 3.71 -15.15 -1.21
N TYR A 372 3.55 -13.93 -0.68
CA TYR A 372 3.24 -13.70 0.71
C TYR A 372 2.01 -12.84 0.84
N TRP A 373 1.03 -13.33 1.61
CA TRP A 373 -0.22 -12.63 1.82
C TRP A 373 -0.05 -11.36 2.62
N THR A 374 -0.95 -10.42 2.35
CA THR A 374 -1.18 -9.22 3.15
C THR A 374 -2.63 -9.22 3.63
N GLY A 375 -2.92 -8.45 4.68
CA GLY A 375 -4.29 -8.21 5.16
C GLY A 375 -5.12 -7.35 4.20
N THR A 376 -4.52 -6.81 3.14
CA THR A 376 -5.16 -5.82 2.26
C THR A 376 -5.91 -6.50 1.11
N THR A 377 -7.20 -6.22 0.99
CA THR A 377 -8.03 -6.65 -0.15
C THR A 377 -7.69 -5.84 -1.41
N HIS A 378 -7.62 -6.49 -2.57
CA HIS A 378 -7.50 -5.81 -3.87
C HIS A 378 -8.88 -5.75 -4.54
N ALA A 379 -9.65 -4.71 -4.19
CA ALA A 379 -11.04 -4.59 -4.62
C ALA A 379 -11.16 -4.21 -6.11
N SER A 380 -12.12 -4.80 -6.80
CA SER A 380 -12.45 -4.39 -8.17
C SER A 380 -13.48 -3.25 -8.20
N THR A 381 -13.70 -2.66 -9.38
CA THR A 381 -14.61 -1.51 -9.59
C THR A 381 -16.05 -1.66 -9.06
N ASN A 382 -16.56 -2.88 -8.89
CA ASN A 382 -17.88 -3.11 -8.29
C ASN A 382 -17.80 -3.41 -6.78
N MET A 383 -16.66 -3.11 -6.15
CA MET A 383 -16.30 -3.41 -4.76
C MET A 383 -16.32 -4.92 -4.45
N ALA A 384 -16.20 -5.78 -5.46
CA ALA A 384 -15.96 -7.20 -5.20
C ALA A 384 -14.55 -7.37 -4.63
N GLY A 385 -14.46 -8.13 -3.54
CA GLY A 385 -13.26 -8.33 -2.75
C GLY A 385 -12.63 -9.70 -2.94
N SER A 386 -12.82 -10.34 -4.10
CA SER A 386 -12.38 -11.73 -4.32
C SER A 386 -10.87 -11.95 -4.37
N ASN A 387 -10.08 -10.88 -4.46
CA ASN A 387 -8.63 -10.95 -4.45
C ASN A 387 -8.05 -10.21 -3.24
N ALA A 388 -6.95 -10.71 -2.71
CA ALA A 388 -6.12 -10.01 -1.73
C ALA A 388 -4.75 -9.69 -2.33
N VAL A 389 -4.06 -8.71 -1.77
CA VAL A 389 -2.72 -8.31 -2.19
C VAL A 389 -1.69 -9.31 -1.70
N TYR A 390 -0.72 -9.63 -2.56
CA TYR A 390 0.48 -10.36 -2.18
C TYR A 390 1.75 -9.64 -2.62
N ILE A 391 2.87 -9.93 -1.96
CA ILE A 391 4.23 -9.56 -2.37
C ILE A 391 4.97 -10.83 -2.81
N SER A 392 5.65 -10.78 -3.97
CA SER A 392 6.44 -11.90 -4.50
C SER A 392 7.90 -11.77 -4.06
N PHE A 393 8.37 -12.61 -3.14
CA PHE A 393 9.81 -12.65 -2.82
C PHE A 393 10.62 -13.53 -3.80
N GLY A 394 9.95 -14.46 -4.50
CA GLY A 394 10.50 -15.19 -5.64
C GLY A 394 10.14 -14.54 -6.98
N ARG A 395 10.38 -15.26 -8.09
CA ARG A 395 10.03 -14.78 -9.44
C ARG A 395 8.52 -14.60 -9.58
N ALA A 396 8.10 -13.47 -10.14
CA ALA A 396 6.69 -13.20 -10.41
C ALA A 396 6.33 -13.72 -11.82
N LEU A 397 6.07 -15.03 -11.91
CA LEU A 397 5.86 -15.73 -13.17
C LEU A 397 4.51 -15.43 -13.82
N GLY A 398 4.49 -15.52 -15.14
CA GLY A 398 3.30 -15.44 -15.98
C GLY A 398 3.45 -16.26 -17.25
N TYR A 399 2.33 -16.73 -17.79
CA TYR A 399 2.26 -17.59 -18.96
C TYR A 399 2.00 -16.77 -20.23
N MET A 400 3.06 -16.32 -20.89
CA MET A 400 2.99 -15.52 -22.11
C MET A 400 3.46 -16.32 -23.32
N ASN A 401 2.72 -16.22 -24.44
CA ASN A 401 3.09 -16.84 -25.72
C ASN A 401 3.37 -18.35 -25.63
N GLY A 402 2.67 -19.06 -24.74
CA GLY A 402 2.79 -20.50 -24.57
C GLY A 402 3.99 -20.95 -23.72
N VAL A 403 4.64 -20.02 -23.00
CA VAL A 403 5.74 -20.33 -22.08
C VAL A 403 5.59 -19.53 -20.79
N TRP A 404 5.94 -20.17 -19.68
CA TRP A 404 6.11 -19.48 -18.40
C TRP A 404 7.43 -18.67 -18.43
N MET A 405 7.39 -17.46 -17.89
CA MET A 405 8.55 -16.60 -17.74
C MET A 405 8.33 -15.62 -16.58
N ASP A 406 9.39 -15.04 -16.06
CA ASP A 406 9.28 -13.92 -15.12
C ASP A 406 8.76 -12.68 -15.87
N VAL A 407 7.56 -12.24 -15.50
CA VAL A 407 6.86 -11.14 -16.17
C VAL A 407 6.84 -9.86 -15.35
N HIS A 408 7.01 -9.94 -14.03
CA HIS A 408 6.95 -8.77 -13.14
C HIS A 408 8.19 -8.62 -12.24
N GLY A 409 9.04 -9.62 -12.07
CA GLY A 409 10.24 -9.57 -11.24
C GLY A 409 10.02 -9.90 -9.76
N ALA A 410 11.05 -10.45 -9.12
CA ALA A 410 11.07 -10.65 -7.66
C ALA A 410 11.06 -9.31 -6.91
N GLY A 411 10.09 -9.13 -6.02
CA GLY A 411 9.74 -7.86 -5.38
C GLY A 411 8.46 -7.22 -5.92
N ALA A 412 7.80 -7.82 -6.92
CA ALA A 412 6.51 -7.35 -7.43
C ALA A 412 5.39 -7.47 -6.39
N GLN A 413 4.41 -6.56 -6.48
CA GLN A 413 3.17 -6.59 -5.73
C GLN A 413 2.01 -6.81 -6.69
N ARG A 414 1.21 -7.84 -6.41
CA ARG A 414 0.08 -8.24 -7.24
C ARG A 414 -1.10 -8.60 -6.33
N SER A 415 -2.04 -9.37 -6.87
CA SER A 415 -3.19 -9.86 -6.15
C SER A 415 -3.52 -11.26 -6.62
N ASP A 416 -4.03 -12.08 -5.72
CA ASP A 416 -4.41 -13.48 -5.99
C ASP A 416 -5.81 -13.75 -5.40
N PRO A 417 -6.61 -14.70 -5.92
CA PRO A 417 -7.91 -15.02 -5.36
C PRO A 417 -7.78 -15.50 -3.91
N LYS A 418 -8.70 -15.05 -3.06
CA LYS A 418 -8.67 -15.34 -1.61
C LYS A 418 -8.97 -16.81 -1.26
N SER A 419 -9.69 -17.50 -2.14
CA SER A 419 -10.16 -18.86 -1.94
C SER A 419 -10.42 -19.54 -3.29
N GLY A 420 -10.40 -20.86 -3.34
CA GLY A 420 -10.70 -21.64 -4.54
C GLY A 420 -9.66 -22.73 -4.79
N ASP A 421 -9.76 -23.36 -5.95
CA ASP A 421 -8.76 -24.28 -6.48
C ASP A 421 -7.90 -23.53 -7.51
N PRO A 422 -6.57 -23.47 -7.36
CA PRO A 422 -5.68 -22.85 -8.35
C PRO A 422 -5.89 -23.38 -9.77
N ASP A 423 -6.21 -24.67 -9.92
CA ASP A 423 -6.42 -25.31 -11.23
C ASP A 423 -7.71 -24.83 -11.94
N ASP A 424 -8.64 -24.21 -11.20
CA ASP A 424 -9.86 -23.61 -11.77
C ASP A 424 -9.59 -22.25 -12.44
N TYR A 425 -8.43 -21.65 -12.19
CA TYR A 425 -8.05 -20.37 -12.78
C TYR A 425 -7.24 -20.57 -14.07
N GLY A 426 -7.73 -19.98 -15.15
CA GLY A 426 -7.03 -19.98 -16.43
C GLY A 426 -5.96 -18.89 -16.52
N ASN A 427 -5.09 -19.00 -17.52
CA ASN A 427 -4.07 -17.99 -17.85
C ASN A 427 -4.63 -16.83 -18.69
N ASP A 428 -5.89 -16.44 -18.46
CA ASP A 428 -6.65 -15.51 -19.31
C ASP A 428 -6.32 -14.02 -19.06
N ALA A 429 -5.56 -13.71 -18.01
CA ALA A 429 -5.03 -12.38 -17.77
C ALA A 429 -4.02 -11.96 -18.87
N PRO A 430 -3.80 -10.66 -19.13
CA PRO A 430 -2.93 -10.22 -20.23
C PRO A 430 -1.50 -10.80 -20.23
N GLN A 431 -0.95 -11.09 -19.05
CA GLN A 431 0.34 -11.77 -18.88
C GLN A 431 0.22 -13.21 -18.34
N GLY A 432 -1.01 -13.69 -18.07
CA GLY A 432 -1.27 -15.01 -17.52
C GLY A 432 -0.54 -15.28 -16.22
N ASP A 433 -0.59 -14.34 -15.27
CA ASP A 433 0.09 -14.44 -13.97
C ASP A 433 -0.15 -15.80 -13.29
N ALA A 434 0.87 -16.32 -12.61
CA ALA A 434 0.71 -17.48 -11.74
C ALA A 434 -0.31 -17.18 -10.64
N ILE A 435 -1.27 -18.09 -10.48
CA ILE A 435 -2.32 -18.05 -9.46
C ILE A 435 -2.09 -19.22 -8.52
N ARG A 436 -1.97 -18.95 -7.23
CA ARG A 436 -1.61 -19.97 -6.24
C ARG A 436 -2.69 -20.19 -5.20
N VAL A 437 -3.50 -19.17 -4.88
CA VAL A 437 -4.56 -19.14 -3.84
C VAL A 437 -4.04 -19.42 -2.43
N TYR A 438 -3.05 -20.29 -2.27
CA TYR A 438 -2.36 -20.65 -1.06
C TYR A 438 -0.98 -20.01 -1.11
N ASN A 439 -0.79 -18.98 -0.29
CA ASN A 439 0.44 -18.18 -0.23
C ASN A 439 0.97 -18.19 1.22
N TYR A 440 2.25 -17.88 1.40
CA TYR A 440 2.90 -17.90 2.72
C TYR A 440 2.56 -16.67 3.54
N VAL A 441 2.79 -16.75 4.84
CA VAL A 441 2.53 -15.67 5.79
C VAL A 441 3.80 -15.35 6.56
N ARG A 442 4.09 -14.06 6.70
CA ARG A 442 5.10 -13.54 7.63
C ARG A 442 4.42 -12.55 8.58
N PRO A 443 4.08 -12.99 9.81
CA PRO A 443 3.43 -12.13 10.77
C PRO A 443 4.29 -10.94 11.17
N VAL A 444 3.61 -9.83 11.43
CA VAL A 444 4.19 -8.57 11.91
C VAL A 444 3.49 -8.15 13.19
N ARG A 445 4.16 -7.33 13.99
CA ARG A 445 3.59 -6.62 15.14
C ARG A 445 4.26 -5.25 15.30
N GLY A 446 3.64 -4.38 16.08
CA GLY A 446 4.10 -3.01 16.31
C GLY A 446 3.11 -1.96 15.84
#